data_AF-A0A2N0Q5D1-F1
#
_entry.id   AF-A0A2N0Q5D1-F1
#
_cell.length_a   1.000
_cell.length_b   1.000
_cell.length_c   1.000
_cell.angle_alpha   90.00
_cell.angle_beta   90.00
_cell.angle_gamma   90.00
#
_symmetry.space_group_name_H-M   'P 1'
#
loop_
_entity.id
_entity.type
_entity.pdbx_description
1 polymer ?
#
loop_
_entity_poly.entity_id
_entity_poly.type
_entity_poly.pdbx_seq_one_letter_code
_entity_poly.pdbx_strand_id
1 'polypeptide(L)'
;NLFHKKFSTSTKNLIRQIPNATSKEQVYDLLKQIEDTNDEGIKEWLSYYQQPYVLASLNKYVSNVDHEIWNKSGSDTNNAEAAHSMVNREGKQLKLLSAILKGKRYDIRCYTTIETHDKKGVPYTHRDKSDVKRVQNSIARKTSRTQKNKESLDDKLPKSSKKRNLSPSSSRTSVKSKKNHEREDILSDNEELLKEIRKKNLELELKEKEILLKEREVKARIAEAEAQMIEAKAEALELENRNKC
;
A
#
# COMPACT_ATOMS: atom_id res chain seq x y z
N ASN A 1 4.45 -18.44 6.88
CA ASN A 1 5.61 -18.30 7.80
C ASN A 1 6.05 -19.67 8.33
N LEU A 2 6.44 -20.59 7.44
CA LEU A 2 6.83 -21.97 7.78
C LEU A 2 8.36 -22.16 7.79
N PHE A 3 9.09 -21.31 7.04
CA PHE A 3 10.54 -21.39 6.87
C PHE A 3 11.31 -21.22 8.18
N HIS A 4 10.86 -20.33 9.07
CA HIS A 4 11.54 -20.05 10.34
C HIS A 4 11.17 -21.03 11.48
N LYS A 5 10.20 -21.93 11.25
CA LYS A 5 9.81 -22.93 12.25
C LYS A 5 10.76 -24.12 12.23
N LYS A 6 11.08 -24.65 13.42
CA LYS A 6 11.98 -25.79 13.63
C LYS A 6 11.32 -27.17 13.39
N PHE A 7 10.24 -27.20 12.62
CA PHE A 7 9.57 -28.45 12.25
C PHE A 7 10.44 -29.30 11.32
N SER A 8 10.27 -30.61 11.41
CA SER A 8 10.93 -31.58 10.53
C SER A 8 10.54 -31.32 9.08
N THR A 9 11.37 -31.79 8.14
CA THR A 9 11.06 -31.68 6.70
C THR A 9 9.77 -32.41 6.36
N SER A 10 9.49 -33.54 7.01
CA SER A 10 8.26 -34.32 6.83
C SER A 10 7.03 -33.50 7.22
N THR A 11 7.04 -32.93 8.42
CA THR A 11 5.96 -32.07 8.93
C THR A 11 5.72 -30.86 8.04
N LYS A 12 6.80 -30.21 7.57
CA LYS A 12 6.69 -29.07 6.63
C LYS A 12 6.05 -29.48 5.31
N ASN A 13 6.32 -30.69 4.82
CA ASN A 13 5.72 -31.20 3.59
C ASN A 13 4.23 -31.52 3.78
N LEU A 14 3.83 -32.11 4.92
CA LEU A 14 2.42 -32.31 5.25
C LEU A 14 1.66 -30.98 5.31
N ILE A 15 2.21 -29.97 5.98
CA ILE A 15 1.60 -28.63 6.08
C ILE A 15 1.39 -28.01 4.70
N ARG A 16 2.35 -28.18 3.77
CA ARG A 16 2.24 -27.66 2.39
C ARG A 16 1.17 -28.34 1.54
N GLN A 17 0.69 -29.52 1.94
CA GLN A 17 -0.36 -30.23 1.21
C GLN A 17 -1.76 -29.73 1.57
N ILE A 18 -1.95 -29.12 2.74
CA ILE A 18 -3.26 -28.64 3.22
C ILE A 18 -4.01 -27.79 2.17
N PRO A 19 -3.40 -26.79 1.52
CA PRO A 19 -4.12 -25.95 0.55
C PRO A 19 -4.56 -26.71 -0.72
N ASN A 20 -3.86 -27.80 -1.04
CA ASN A 20 -4.10 -28.60 -2.24
C ASN A 20 -4.98 -29.83 -1.99
N ALA A 21 -5.39 -30.09 -0.74
CA ALA A 21 -6.27 -31.19 -0.40
C ALA A 21 -7.60 -31.06 -1.14
N THR A 22 -8.11 -32.19 -1.62
CA THR A 22 -9.25 -32.27 -2.55
C THR A 22 -10.60 -32.49 -1.88
N SER A 23 -10.62 -32.71 -0.57
CA SER A 23 -11.83 -32.86 0.22
C SER A 23 -11.64 -32.33 1.64
N LYS A 24 -12.75 -32.12 2.34
CA LYS A 24 -12.75 -31.70 3.73
C LYS A 24 -12.13 -32.78 4.64
N GLU A 25 -12.47 -34.04 4.40
CA GLU A 25 -11.95 -35.20 5.13
C GLU A 25 -10.42 -35.28 4.99
N GLN A 26 -9.91 -35.13 3.77
CA GLN A 26 -8.47 -35.16 3.51
C GLN A 26 -7.72 -34.05 4.28
N VAL A 27 -8.33 -32.87 4.46
CA VAL A 27 -7.73 -31.81 5.28
C VAL A 27 -7.62 -32.24 6.75
N TYR A 28 -8.67 -32.83 7.32
CA TYR A 28 -8.63 -33.29 8.71
C TYR A 28 -7.68 -34.47 8.91
N ASP A 29 -7.58 -35.38 7.94
CA ASP A 29 -6.59 -36.46 7.96
C ASP A 29 -5.16 -35.92 7.96
N LEU A 30 -4.88 -34.89 7.14
CA LEU A 30 -3.57 -34.22 7.14
C LEU A 30 -3.28 -33.53 8.48
N LEU A 31 -4.27 -32.86 9.08
CA LEU A 31 -4.10 -32.22 10.39
C LEU A 31 -3.76 -33.24 11.47
N LYS A 32 -4.41 -34.41 11.43
CA LYS A 32 -4.12 -35.51 12.36
C LYS A 32 -2.71 -36.07 12.15
N GLN A 33 -2.30 -36.32 10.91
CA GLN A 33 -0.93 -36.75 10.59
C GLN A 33 0.12 -35.74 11.07
N ILE A 34 -0.18 -34.44 10.98
CA ILE A 34 0.70 -33.38 11.49
C ILE A 34 0.79 -33.43 13.02
N GLU A 35 -0.33 -33.66 13.71
CA GLU A 35 -0.34 -33.82 15.18
C GLU A 35 0.53 -35.02 15.61
N ASP A 36 0.44 -36.13 14.88
CA ASP A 36 1.17 -37.36 15.16
C ASP A 36 2.70 -37.24 14.96
N THR A 37 3.18 -36.21 14.24
CA THR A 37 4.64 -35.96 14.12
C THR A 37 5.30 -35.51 15.43
N ASN A 38 4.51 -35.02 16.39
CA ASN A 38 4.95 -34.60 17.72
C ASN A 38 6.18 -33.66 17.73
N ASP A 39 6.29 -32.82 16.69
CA ASP A 39 7.33 -31.78 16.61
C ASP A 39 7.14 -30.71 17.69
N GLU A 40 8.26 -30.17 18.21
CA GLU A 40 8.24 -29.10 19.20
C GLU A 40 7.47 -27.86 18.67
N GLY A 41 6.44 -27.43 19.41
CA GLY A 41 5.56 -26.33 19.02
C GLY A 41 4.50 -26.66 17.96
N ILE A 42 4.34 -27.93 17.54
CA ILE A 42 3.32 -28.31 16.56
C ILE A 42 1.90 -28.15 17.12
N LYS A 43 1.72 -28.41 18.42
CA LYS A 43 0.43 -28.26 19.11
C LYS A 43 -0.05 -26.80 19.13
N GLU A 44 0.86 -25.87 19.40
CA GLU A 44 0.56 -24.43 19.32
C GLU A 44 0.26 -23.97 17.89
N TRP A 45 0.95 -24.55 16.91
CA TRP A 45 0.66 -24.27 15.52
C TRP A 45 -0.73 -24.79 15.14
N LEU A 46 -1.06 -26.03 15.50
CA LEU A 46 -2.38 -26.63 15.25
C LEU A 46 -3.50 -25.85 15.94
N SER A 47 -3.33 -25.42 17.19
CA SER A 47 -4.38 -24.68 17.90
C SER A 47 -4.76 -23.37 17.20
N TYR A 48 -3.79 -22.69 16.59
CA TYR A 48 -4.04 -21.49 15.78
C TYR A 48 -4.67 -21.85 14.42
N TYR A 49 -4.09 -22.79 13.68
CA TYR A 49 -4.51 -23.07 12.30
C TYR A 49 -5.78 -23.96 12.20
N GLN A 50 -6.17 -24.65 13.27
CA GLN A 50 -7.46 -25.37 13.36
C GLN A 50 -8.65 -24.45 13.64
N GLN A 51 -8.42 -23.18 13.96
CA GLN A 51 -9.53 -22.23 14.13
C GLN A 51 -10.40 -22.22 12.87
N PRO A 52 -11.73 -22.32 12.98
CA PRO A 52 -12.60 -22.55 11.81
C PRO A 52 -12.40 -21.53 10.69
N TYR A 53 -12.23 -20.26 11.05
CA TYR A 53 -12.01 -19.17 10.08
C TYR A 53 -10.60 -19.17 9.47
N VAL A 54 -9.58 -19.61 10.21
CA VAL A 54 -8.22 -19.75 9.68
C VAL A 54 -8.18 -20.94 8.71
N LEU A 55 -8.72 -22.09 9.12
CA LEU A 55 -8.72 -23.29 8.27
C LEU A 55 -9.53 -23.09 6.98
N ALA A 56 -10.69 -22.42 7.08
CA ALA A 56 -11.49 -22.03 5.92
C ALA A 56 -10.74 -21.12 4.94
N SER A 57 -9.77 -20.33 5.41
CA SER A 57 -8.95 -19.48 4.54
C SER A 57 -7.82 -20.24 3.82
N LEU A 58 -7.51 -21.47 4.23
CA LEU A 58 -6.41 -22.26 3.68
C LEU A 58 -6.85 -23.21 2.57
N ASN A 59 -8.08 -23.73 2.65
CA ASN A 59 -8.56 -24.75 1.73
C ASN A 59 -9.99 -24.46 1.26
N LYS A 60 -10.20 -24.54 -0.05
CA LYS A 60 -11.49 -24.25 -0.69
C LYS A 60 -12.65 -25.14 -0.23
N TYR A 61 -12.40 -26.42 0.05
CA TYR A 61 -13.43 -27.39 0.46
C TYR A 61 -13.81 -27.26 1.93
N VAL A 62 -12.96 -26.62 2.74
CA VAL A 62 -13.30 -26.26 4.12
C VAL A 62 -13.96 -24.89 4.18
N SER A 63 -13.64 -24.02 3.23
CA SER A 63 -14.30 -22.74 3.05
C SER A 63 -15.77 -22.94 2.67
N ASN A 64 -16.65 -22.06 3.16
CA ASN A 64 -18.02 -21.93 2.64
C ASN A 64 -18.07 -21.00 1.41
N VAL A 65 -16.92 -20.70 0.79
CA VAL A 65 -16.82 -19.84 -0.39
C VAL A 65 -17.11 -20.69 -1.62
N ASP A 66 -17.90 -20.14 -2.54
CA ASP A 66 -18.15 -20.78 -3.83
C ASP A 66 -16.84 -21.11 -4.56
N HIS A 67 -16.76 -22.31 -5.13
CA HIS A 67 -15.53 -22.81 -5.75
C HIS A 67 -15.10 -21.98 -6.96
N GLU A 68 -16.03 -21.43 -7.75
CA GLU A 68 -15.68 -20.55 -8.87
C GLU A 68 -15.08 -19.24 -8.37
N ILE A 69 -15.64 -18.68 -7.29
CA ILE A 69 -15.13 -17.46 -6.67
C ILE A 69 -13.73 -17.71 -6.10
N TRP A 70 -13.52 -18.85 -5.45
CA TRP A 70 -12.21 -19.23 -4.94
C TRP A 70 -11.18 -19.34 -6.07
N ASN A 71 -11.51 -20.06 -7.15
CA ASN A 71 -10.58 -20.30 -8.26
C ASN A 71 -10.28 -19.04 -9.10
N LYS A 72 -11.15 -18.02 -9.07
CA LYS A 72 -10.86 -16.70 -9.68
C LYS A 72 -9.71 -15.99 -8.97
N SER A 73 -9.45 -16.33 -7.71
CA SER A 73 -8.33 -15.79 -6.94
C SER A 73 -7.07 -16.56 -7.30
N GLY A 74 -6.10 -15.89 -7.94
CA GLY A 74 -4.81 -16.50 -8.25
C GLY A 74 -4.05 -16.91 -6.97
N SER A 75 -3.16 -17.90 -7.08
CA SER A 75 -2.26 -18.34 -5.99
C SER A 75 -1.18 -17.31 -5.64
N ASP A 76 -1.07 -16.24 -6.42
CA ASP A 76 0.00 -15.26 -6.32
C ASP A 76 -0.34 -14.19 -5.28
N THR A 77 0.57 -13.98 -4.34
CA THR A 77 0.47 -12.90 -3.36
C THR A 77 0.60 -11.51 -3.98
N ASN A 78 1.00 -11.42 -5.26
CA ASN A 78 1.27 -10.17 -5.96
C ASN A 78 0.11 -9.18 -5.87
N ASN A 79 -1.13 -9.63 -6.07
CA ASN A 79 -2.29 -8.73 -6.06
C ASN A 79 -2.56 -8.19 -4.64
N ALA A 80 -2.51 -9.07 -3.63
CA ALA A 80 -2.71 -8.69 -2.23
C ALA A 80 -1.58 -7.77 -1.74
N GLU A 81 -0.32 -8.11 -2.01
CA GLU A 81 0.85 -7.30 -1.66
C GLU A 81 0.84 -5.95 -2.38
N ALA A 82 0.47 -5.92 -3.66
CA ALA A 82 0.33 -4.68 -4.42
C ALA A 82 -0.78 -3.80 -3.83
N ALA A 83 -1.95 -4.37 -3.52
CA ALA A 83 -3.04 -3.64 -2.88
C ALA A 83 -2.60 -3.04 -1.54
N HIS A 84 -1.97 -3.83 -0.67
CA HIS A 84 -1.41 -3.34 0.58
C HIS A 84 -0.36 -2.24 0.37
N SER A 85 0.54 -2.41 -0.60
CA SER A 85 1.57 -1.41 -0.93
C SER A 85 0.96 -0.10 -1.44
N MET A 86 -0.08 -0.17 -2.27
CA MET A 86 -0.78 1.00 -2.78
C MET A 86 -1.51 1.79 -1.68
N VAL A 87 -2.22 1.09 -0.77
CA VAL A 87 -2.87 1.75 0.37
C VAL A 87 -1.83 2.36 1.31
N ASN A 88 -0.76 1.63 1.59
CA ASN A 88 0.33 2.10 2.44
C ASN A 88 1.05 3.35 1.91
N ARG A 89 0.99 3.62 0.59
CA ARG A 89 1.52 4.87 0.01
C ARG A 89 0.70 6.10 0.39
N GLU A 90 -0.57 5.95 0.76
CA GLU A 90 -1.40 7.06 1.28
C GLU A 90 -0.98 7.49 2.70
N GLY A 91 -0.26 6.61 3.40
CA GLY A 91 0.29 6.84 4.72
C GLY A 91 0.19 5.59 5.59
N LYS A 92 1.18 5.41 6.47
CA LYS A 92 1.20 4.37 7.50
C LYS A 92 1.04 5.01 8.87
N GLN A 93 0.61 4.22 9.86
CA GLN A 93 0.53 4.64 11.27
C GLN A 93 -0.34 5.90 11.47
N LEU A 94 -1.46 5.96 10.77
CA LEU A 94 -2.40 7.08 10.84
C LEU A 94 -3.34 6.91 12.04
N LYS A 95 -3.80 8.03 12.59
CA LYS A 95 -4.91 8.02 13.56
C LYS A 95 -6.18 7.51 12.86
N LEU A 96 -7.08 6.87 13.61
CA LEU A 96 -8.24 6.16 13.05
C LEU A 96 -9.07 7.02 12.08
N LEU A 97 -9.42 8.25 12.48
CA LEU A 97 -10.17 9.17 11.62
C LEU A 97 -9.42 9.52 10.33
N SER A 98 -8.12 9.83 10.45
CA SER A 98 -7.26 10.13 9.30
C SER A 98 -7.15 8.94 8.35
N ALA A 99 -7.04 7.72 8.89
CA ALA A 99 -7.00 6.49 8.12
C ALA A 99 -8.30 6.27 7.33
N ILE A 100 -9.46 6.46 7.97
CA ILE A 100 -10.78 6.34 7.33
C ILE A 100 -10.93 7.37 6.20
N LEU A 101 -10.59 8.64 6.45
CA LEU A 101 -10.71 9.70 5.46
C LEU A 101 -9.78 9.48 4.25
N LYS A 102 -8.55 9.01 4.50
CA LYS A 102 -7.60 8.68 3.43
C LYS A 102 -8.01 7.43 2.65
N GLY A 103 -8.51 6.40 3.33
CA GLY A 103 -9.09 5.22 2.68
C GLY A 103 -10.23 5.60 1.75
N LYS A 104 -11.19 6.42 2.22
CA LYS A 104 -12.29 6.94 1.39
C LYS A 104 -11.79 7.68 0.15
N ARG A 105 -10.77 8.53 0.29
CA ARG A 105 -10.17 9.25 -0.85
C ARG A 105 -9.50 8.30 -1.85
N TYR A 106 -8.81 7.27 -1.36
CA TYR A 106 -8.20 6.24 -2.18
C TYR A 106 -9.27 5.49 -3.00
N ASP A 107 -10.33 5.02 -2.34
CA ASP A 107 -11.41 4.27 -2.98
C ASP A 107 -12.09 5.08 -4.08
N ILE A 108 -12.44 6.34 -3.80
CA ILE A 108 -13.03 7.27 -4.79
C ILE A 108 -12.14 7.36 -6.03
N ARG A 109 -10.82 7.52 -5.83
CA ARG A 109 -9.87 7.63 -6.94
C ARG A 109 -9.77 6.33 -7.73
N CYS A 110 -9.80 5.17 -7.08
CA CYS A 110 -9.81 3.87 -7.75
C CYS A 110 -11.07 3.69 -8.60
N TYR A 111 -12.25 3.92 -8.03
CA TYR A 111 -13.52 3.80 -8.77
C TYR A 111 -13.61 4.76 -9.95
N THR A 112 -13.29 6.04 -9.75
CA THR A 112 -13.29 7.03 -10.84
C THR A 112 -12.30 6.67 -11.94
N THR A 113 -11.16 6.05 -11.59
CA THR A 113 -10.18 5.57 -12.56
C THR A 113 -10.73 4.42 -13.40
N ILE A 114 -11.36 3.44 -12.76
CA ILE A 114 -12.00 2.29 -13.43
C ILE A 114 -13.11 2.80 -14.35
N GLU A 115 -14.01 3.62 -13.84
CA GLU A 115 -15.13 4.19 -14.60
C GLU A 115 -14.66 5.00 -15.80
N THR A 116 -13.60 5.82 -15.64
CA THR A 116 -13.03 6.60 -16.73
C THR A 116 -12.41 5.69 -17.79
N HIS A 117 -11.75 4.61 -17.38
CA HIS A 117 -11.20 3.62 -18.30
C HIS A 117 -12.31 2.91 -19.08
N ASP A 118 -13.37 2.46 -18.40
CA ASP A 118 -14.48 1.75 -19.04
C ASP A 118 -15.23 2.65 -20.03
N LYS A 119 -15.41 3.93 -19.69
CA LYS A 119 -16.04 4.93 -20.57
C LYS A 119 -15.18 5.35 -21.76
N LYS A 120 -13.87 5.53 -21.56
CA LYS A 120 -12.97 6.15 -22.56
C LYS A 120 -12.06 5.16 -23.28
N GLY A 121 -11.93 3.91 -22.79
CA GLY A 121 -10.99 2.91 -23.26
C GLY A 121 -9.50 3.27 -23.06
N VAL A 122 -9.21 4.35 -22.33
CA VAL A 122 -7.84 4.85 -22.13
C VAL A 122 -7.35 4.44 -20.74
N PRO A 123 -6.32 3.57 -20.64
CA PRO A 123 -5.82 3.11 -19.35
C PRO A 123 -5.17 4.24 -18.58
N TYR A 124 -5.45 4.28 -17.28
CA TYR A 124 -4.86 5.26 -16.39
C TYR A 124 -3.37 5.03 -16.23
N THR A 125 -2.59 6.06 -16.53
CA THR A 125 -1.14 6.05 -16.33
C THR A 125 -0.79 6.95 -15.16
N HIS A 126 -0.28 6.37 -14.07
CA HIS A 126 0.27 7.11 -12.92
C HIS A 126 1.41 8.09 -13.29
N ARG A 127 1.95 7.99 -14.50
CA ARG A 127 2.96 8.89 -15.03
C ARG A 127 2.30 9.93 -15.89
N ASP A 128 2.59 11.19 -15.60
CA ASP A 128 2.31 12.28 -16.51
C ASP A 128 3.14 12.08 -17.80
N LYS A 129 2.43 11.77 -18.88
CA LYS A 129 2.96 11.57 -20.23
C LYS A 129 2.70 12.76 -21.14
N SER A 130 2.28 13.91 -20.58
CA SER A 130 2.12 15.16 -21.33
C SER A 130 3.42 15.55 -22.02
N ASP A 131 3.31 16.30 -23.11
CA ASP A 131 4.48 16.76 -23.86
C ASP A 131 5.39 17.63 -22.99
N VAL A 132 4.80 18.46 -22.12
CA VAL A 132 5.52 19.26 -21.13
C VAL A 132 6.37 18.38 -20.22
N LYS A 133 5.79 17.32 -19.64
CA LYS A 133 6.54 16.41 -18.76
C LYS A 133 7.59 15.60 -19.51
N ARG A 134 7.32 15.22 -20.76
CA ARG A 134 8.30 14.55 -21.64
C ARG A 134 9.51 15.45 -21.91
N VAL A 135 9.28 16.73 -22.21
CA VAL A 135 10.34 17.72 -22.41
C VAL A 135 11.14 17.91 -21.12
N GLN A 136 10.48 18.09 -19.98
CA GLN A 136 11.15 18.23 -18.68
C GLN A 136 12.04 17.01 -18.35
N ASN A 137 11.51 15.79 -18.53
CA ASN A 137 12.29 14.56 -18.33
C ASN A 137 13.45 14.44 -19.33
N SER A 138 13.28 14.91 -20.56
CA SER A 138 14.35 14.96 -21.56
C SER A 138 15.46 15.93 -21.15
N ILE A 139 15.11 17.11 -20.64
CA ILE A 139 16.06 18.09 -20.12
C ILE A 139 16.81 17.49 -18.93
N ALA A 140 16.10 16.92 -17.95
CA ALA A 140 16.71 16.28 -16.78
C ALA A 140 17.68 15.14 -17.16
N ARG A 141 17.32 14.29 -18.13
CA ARG A 141 18.25 13.26 -18.64
C ARG A 141 19.49 13.85 -19.30
N LYS A 142 19.34 14.95 -20.06
CA LYS A 142 20.47 15.65 -20.68
C LYS A 142 21.39 16.26 -19.63
N THR A 143 20.84 16.96 -18.63
CA THR A 143 21.64 17.58 -17.55
C THR A 143 22.37 16.53 -16.71
N SER A 144 21.72 15.43 -16.32
CA SER A 144 22.38 14.34 -15.59
C SER A 144 23.47 13.64 -16.40
N ARG A 145 23.30 13.49 -17.73
CA ARG A 145 24.33 12.94 -18.61
C ARG A 145 25.53 13.88 -18.73
N THR A 146 25.29 15.19 -18.80
CA THR A 146 26.35 16.20 -18.80
C THR A 146 27.11 16.25 -17.48
N GLN A 147 26.45 16.07 -16.33
CA GLN A 147 27.12 15.96 -15.02
C GLN A 147 27.99 14.71 -14.92
N LYS A 148 27.49 13.53 -15.31
CA LYS A 148 28.29 12.29 -15.31
C LYS A 148 29.50 12.35 -16.24
N ASN A 149 29.39 13.05 -17.37
CA ASN A 149 30.50 13.25 -18.30
C ASN A 149 31.53 14.28 -17.78
N LYS A 150 31.16 15.13 -16.79
CA LYS A 150 32.12 16.03 -16.12
C LYS A 150 32.90 15.30 -15.02
N GLU A 151 32.26 14.40 -14.28
CA GLU A 151 32.93 13.54 -13.29
C GLU A 151 33.87 12.49 -13.93
N SER A 152 33.65 12.11 -15.20
CA SER A 152 34.48 11.11 -15.88
C SER A 152 35.76 11.64 -16.54
N LEU A 153 36.11 12.92 -16.34
CA LEU A 153 37.35 13.49 -16.90
C LEU A 153 38.57 13.34 -15.97
N ASP A 154 38.37 12.91 -14.72
CA ASP A 154 39.45 12.81 -13.72
C ASP A 154 39.92 11.37 -13.41
N ASP A 155 39.51 10.35 -14.18
CA ASP A 155 40.07 9.00 -14.01
C ASP A 155 40.44 8.36 -15.35
N LYS A 156 41.73 8.41 -15.69
CA LYS A 156 42.31 7.62 -16.76
C LYS A 156 42.41 6.16 -16.30
N LEU A 157 41.72 5.23 -16.99
CA LEU A 157 42.17 3.86 -17.30
C LEU A 157 41.14 3.18 -18.24
N PRO A 158 41.55 2.51 -19.34
CA PRO A 158 40.61 1.96 -20.31
C PRO A 158 40.11 0.59 -19.86
N LYS A 159 38.78 0.41 -19.72
CA LYS A 159 38.17 -0.92 -19.52
C LYS A 159 37.07 -1.18 -20.55
N SER A 160 37.43 -2.05 -21.49
CA SER A 160 36.64 -2.95 -22.36
C SER A 160 35.20 -2.56 -22.75
N SER A 161 35.04 -2.21 -24.03
CA SER A 161 33.75 -2.09 -24.71
C SER A 161 33.08 -3.47 -24.92
N LYS A 162 32.07 -3.81 -24.09
CA LYS A 162 31.10 -4.85 -24.45
C LYS A 162 30.04 -4.25 -25.38
N LYS A 163 30.07 -4.70 -26.65
CA LYS A 163 29.12 -4.38 -27.72
C LYS A 163 27.68 -4.56 -27.22
N ARG A 164 26.85 -3.53 -27.34
CA ARG A 164 25.39 -3.63 -27.24
C ARG A 164 24.81 -3.71 -28.64
N ASN A 165 24.11 -4.81 -28.92
CA ASN A 165 23.41 -5.03 -30.17
C ASN A 165 22.22 -4.05 -30.28
N LEU A 166 22.21 -3.27 -31.36
CA LEU A 166 21.10 -2.39 -31.75
C LEU A 166 20.16 -3.20 -32.65
N SER A 167 18.90 -3.37 -32.24
CA SER A 167 17.84 -3.87 -33.12
C SER A 167 17.18 -2.70 -33.87
N PRO A 168 16.78 -2.85 -35.14
CA PRO A 168 16.36 -1.72 -35.98
C PRO A 168 14.92 -1.25 -35.72
N SER A 169 14.76 0.06 -35.84
CA SER A 169 13.51 0.81 -35.89
C SER A 169 12.60 0.36 -37.04
N SER A 170 11.35 -0.03 -36.74
CA SER A 170 10.28 -0.08 -37.74
C SER A 170 9.43 1.18 -37.69
N SER A 171 9.27 1.77 -38.87
CA SER A 171 8.71 3.08 -39.18
C SER A 171 7.19 3.17 -39.02
N ARG A 172 6.80 4.26 -38.36
CA ARG A 172 5.60 5.09 -38.46
C ARG A 172 4.70 4.86 -39.70
N THR A 173 3.40 4.64 -39.48
CA THR A 173 2.34 5.04 -40.43
C THR A 173 1.39 6.01 -39.73
N SER A 174 1.29 7.22 -40.27
CA SER A 174 0.44 8.31 -39.79
C SER A 174 -0.93 8.27 -40.48
N VAL A 175 -2.01 8.33 -39.71
CA VAL A 175 -3.35 8.67 -40.24
C VAL A 175 -3.85 9.92 -39.51
N LYS A 176 -3.83 11.05 -40.23
CA LYS A 176 -4.67 12.25 -40.02
C LYS A 176 -5.99 11.95 -40.76
N SER A 177 -7.21 12.33 -40.40
CA SER A 177 -7.77 13.41 -39.57
C SER A 177 -9.31 13.31 -39.64
N LYS A 178 -10.00 14.05 -38.74
CA LYS A 178 -11.36 14.65 -38.82
C LYS A 178 -12.42 14.08 -37.88
N LYS A 179 -12.59 14.74 -36.72
CA LYS A 179 -13.91 15.09 -36.14
C LYS A 179 -13.67 16.13 -35.02
N ASN A 180 -13.75 17.42 -35.37
CA ASN A 180 -13.50 18.56 -34.47
C ASN A 180 -14.78 19.33 -34.13
N HIS A 181 -15.96 18.71 -34.19
CA HIS A 181 -17.22 19.44 -33.98
C HIS A 181 -18.12 18.92 -32.85
N GLU A 182 -17.66 17.94 -32.06
CA GLU A 182 -18.40 17.43 -30.89
C GLU A 182 -17.63 17.66 -29.56
N ARG A 183 -16.53 18.43 -29.59
CA ARG A 183 -15.61 18.58 -28.44
C ARG A 183 -15.98 19.69 -27.46
N GLU A 184 -16.80 20.66 -27.85
CA GLU A 184 -17.06 21.84 -27.00
C GLU A 184 -18.04 21.52 -25.86
N ASP A 185 -19.06 20.70 -26.10
CA ASP A 185 -20.04 20.35 -25.04
C ASP A 185 -19.51 19.34 -24.00
N ILE A 186 -18.54 18.48 -24.35
CA ILE A 186 -18.02 17.41 -23.45
C ILE A 186 -16.94 17.94 -22.47
N LEU A 187 -16.40 19.14 -22.72
CA LEU A 187 -15.41 19.77 -21.84
C LEU A 187 -16.05 20.40 -20.59
N SER A 188 -17.29 20.89 -20.70
CA SER A 188 -18.06 21.55 -19.64
C SER A 188 -18.28 20.63 -18.43
N ASP A 189 -18.86 19.46 -18.65
CA ASP A 189 -19.32 18.57 -17.56
C ASP A 189 -18.15 17.91 -16.78
N ASN A 190 -16.99 17.74 -17.44
CA ASN A 190 -15.79 17.22 -16.78
C ASN A 190 -15.13 18.27 -15.88
N GLU A 191 -15.26 19.56 -16.18
CA GLU A 191 -14.66 20.63 -15.40
C GLU A 191 -15.40 20.84 -14.07
N GLU A 192 -16.73 20.72 -14.07
CA GLU A 192 -17.56 20.81 -12.88
C GLU A 192 -17.30 19.66 -11.90
N LEU A 193 -17.20 18.43 -12.40
CA LEU A 193 -16.86 17.26 -11.57
C LEU A 193 -15.45 17.38 -10.97
N LEU A 194 -14.48 17.90 -11.73
CA LEU A 194 -13.13 18.16 -11.23
C LEU A 194 -13.11 19.27 -10.16
N LYS A 195 -13.93 20.32 -10.32
CA LYS A 195 -14.11 21.38 -9.31
C LYS A 195 -14.75 20.84 -8.04
N GLU A 196 -15.78 20.00 -8.16
CA GLU A 196 -16.45 19.30 -7.05
C GLU A 196 -15.47 18.42 -6.26
N ILE A 197 -14.66 17.62 -6.96
CA ILE A 197 -13.62 16.76 -6.34
C ILE A 197 -12.55 17.61 -5.64
N ARG A 198 -12.07 18.69 -6.28
CA ARG A 198 -11.11 19.61 -5.66
C ARG A 198 -11.68 20.26 -4.40
N LYS A 199 -12.94 20.71 -4.44
CA LYS A 199 -13.65 21.30 -3.30
C LYS A 199 -13.75 20.32 -2.13
N LYS A 200 -14.17 19.07 -2.39
CA LYS A 200 -14.25 18.01 -1.37
C LYS A 200 -12.87 17.68 -0.78
N ASN A 201 -11.83 17.66 -1.59
CA ASN A 201 -10.46 17.43 -1.11
C ASN A 201 -9.97 18.57 -0.21
N LEU A 202 -10.28 19.82 -0.57
CA LEU A 202 -9.90 20.99 0.21
C LEU A 202 -10.64 21.03 1.56
N GLU A 203 -11.93 20.69 1.56
CA GLU A 203 -12.73 20.58 2.77
C GLU A 203 -12.22 19.50 3.72
N LEU A 204 -11.76 18.36 3.18
CA LEU A 204 -11.13 17.31 3.97
C LEU A 204 -9.79 17.74 4.57
N GLU A 205 -8.97 18.48 3.81
CA GLU A 205 -7.71 19.02 4.31
C GLU A 205 -7.91 20.05 5.43
N LEU A 206 -8.96 20.88 5.32
CA LEU A 206 -9.34 21.81 6.37
C LEU A 206 -9.79 21.08 7.64
N LYS A 207 -10.62 20.04 7.51
CA LYS A 207 -11.03 19.20 8.65
C LYS A 207 -9.84 18.53 9.33
N GLU A 208 -8.86 18.05 8.56
CA GLU A 208 -7.63 17.47 9.11
C GLU A 208 -6.81 18.51 9.90
N LYS A 209 -6.67 19.73 9.38
CA LYS A 209 -5.96 20.82 10.08
C LYS A 209 -6.69 21.25 11.35
N GLU A 210 -8.01 21.31 11.32
CA GLU A 210 -8.84 21.64 12.49
C GLU A 210 -8.67 20.61 13.62
N ILE A 211 -8.69 19.31 13.26
CA ILE A 211 -8.44 18.23 14.23
C ILE A 211 -7.03 18.35 14.83
N LEU A 212 -6.01 18.61 14.00
CA LEU A 212 -4.63 18.77 14.48
C LEU A 212 -4.48 19.97 15.44
N LEU A 213 -5.21 21.06 15.20
CA LEU A 213 -5.26 22.21 16.10
C LEU A 213 -5.89 21.84 17.45
N LYS A 214 -7.06 21.21 17.43
CA LYS A 214 -7.73 20.74 18.66
C LYS A 214 -6.86 19.77 19.45
N GLU A 215 -6.14 18.87 18.78
CA GLU A 215 -5.20 17.96 19.44
C GLU A 215 -4.01 18.68 20.09
N ARG A 216 -3.51 19.75 19.46
CA ARG A 216 -2.44 20.58 20.06
C ARG A 216 -2.94 21.36 21.27
N GLU A 217 -4.16 21.92 21.19
CA GLU A 217 -4.78 22.61 22.32
C GLU A 217 -4.99 21.68 23.52
N VAL A 218 -5.49 20.47 23.29
CA VAL A 218 -5.65 19.47 24.35
C VAL A 218 -4.31 19.09 24.97
N LYS A 219 -3.27 18.90 24.15
CA LYS A 219 -1.91 18.63 24.66
C LYS A 219 -1.36 19.78 25.48
N ALA A 220 -1.58 21.03 25.06
CA ALA A 220 -1.15 22.21 25.81
C ALA A 220 -1.85 22.28 27.17
N ARG A 221 -3.17 22.04 27.22
CA ARG A 221 -3.92 22.00 28.49
C ARG A 221 -3.45 20.92 29.45
N ILE A 222 -3.12 19.73 28.92
CA ILE A 222 -2.58 18.64 29.75
C ILE A 222 -1.21 19.04 30.32
N ALA A 223 -0.32 19.58 29.50
CA ALA A 223 1.01 20.00 29.95
C ALA A 223 0.95 21.15 30.97
N GLU A 224 0.03 22.09 30.79
CA GLU A 224 -0.20 23.19 31.74
C GLU A 224 -0.72 22.68 33.09
N ALA A 225 -1.67 21.74 33.08
CA ALA A 225 -2.16 21.11 34.30
C ALA A 225 -1.07 20.30 35.02
N GLU A 226 -0.21 19.60 34.28
CA GLU A 226 0.95 18.90 34.84
C GLU A 226 1.96 19.87 35.48
N ALA A 227 2.24 21.01 34.84
CA ALA A 227 3.12 22.03 35.38
C ALA A 227 2.58 22.64 36.69
N GLN A 228 1.29 22.98 36.73
CA GLN A 228 0.64 23.49 37.94
C GLN A 228 0.68 22.46 39.09
N MET A 229 0.48 21.18 38.78
CA MET A 229 0.59 20.10 39.79
C MET A 229 2.01 19.94 40.33
N ILE A 230 3.04 20.17 39.51
CA ILE A 230 4.44 20.12 39.94
C ILE A 230 4.77 21.33 40.82
N GLU A 231 4.33 22.53 40.43
CA GLU A 231 4.55 23.77 41.16
C GLU A 231 3.86 23.74 42.54
N ALA A 232 2.58 23.33 42.60
CA ALA A 232 1.86 23.18 43.86
C ALA A 232 2.52 22.15 44.80
N LYS A 233 3.10 21.08 44.25
CA LYS A 233 3.86 20.10 45.05
C LYS A 233 5.17 20.68 45.58
N ALA A 234 5.87 21.49 44.79
CA ALA A 234 7.11 22.13 45.21
C ALA A 234 6.84 23.15 46.33
N GLU A 235 5.78 23.97 46.18
CA GLU A 235 5.37 24.96 47.18
C GLU A 235 4.92 24.32 48.50
N ALA A 236 4.18 23.21 48.45
CA ALA A 236 3.80 22.45 49.64
C ALA A 236 5.03 21.90 50.39
N LEU A 237 6.07 21.47 49.66
CA LEU A 237 7.32 20.95 50.23
C LEU A 237 8.16 22.07 50.87
N GLU A 238 8.18 23.27 50.27
CA GLU A 238 8.82 24.45 50.88
C GLU A 238 8.13 24.88 52.17
N LEU A 239 6.79 24.89 52.20
CA LEU A 239 6.02 25.20 53.41
C LEU A 239 6.25 24.16 54.51
N GLU A 240 6.30 22.88 54.16
CA GLU A 240 6.60 21.81 55.12
C GLU A 240 8.01 21.95 55.70
N ASN A 241 9.00 22.31 54.88
CA ASN A 241 10.38 22.54 55.34
C ASN A 241 10.49 23.79 56.22
N ARG A 242 9.74 24.87 55.92
CA ARG A 242 9.68 26.07 56.77
C ARG A 242 9.08 25.80 58.14
N ASN A 243 8.08 24.91 58.24
CA ASN A 243 7.43 24.55 59.50
C ASN A 243 8.25 23.56 60.35
N LYS A 244 9.35 23.01 59.83
CA LYS A 244 10.27 22.10 60.55
C LYS A 244 11.52 22.81 61.10
N CYS A 245 11.70 24.11 60.82
CA CYS A 245 12.70 24.99 61.44
C CYS A 245 12.07 25.80 62.57
#